data_AF-W4QCW2-F1
#
_entry.id   AF-W4QCW2-F1
#
_cell.length_a   1.000
_cell.length_b   1.000
_cell.length_c   1.000
_cell.angle_alpha   90.00
_cell.angle_beta   90.00
_cell.angle_gamma   90.00
#
_symmetry.space_group_name_H-M   'P 1'
#
loop_
_entity.id
_entity.type
_entity.pdbx_description
1 polymer ?
#
loop_
_entity_poly.entity_id
_entity_poly.type
_entity_poly.pdbx_seq_one_letter_code
_entity_poly.pdbx_strand_id
1 'polypeptide(L)'
;MFNDSSMDWKDLDQDEFRILVYKTIYDLERQNASRLLPQFLRNVYEEYRMVEMAKQIGIYPSSSSVTVIAAEQLKMPVGTYEAFLDQAHTRIELLLQKDNDEHEQ
;
A
#
# COMPACT_ATOMS: atom_id res chain seq x y z
N MET A 1 15.65 -16.72 0.88
CA MET A 1 14.64 -17.72 1.28
C MET A 1 13.38 -16.96 1.60
N PHE A 2 12.35 -17.10 0.75
CA PHE A 2 11.01 -16.67 1.13
C PHE A 2 10.63 -17.52 2.34
N ASN A 3 10.35 -16.89 3.48
CA ASN A 3 9.80 -17.59 4.61
C ASN A 3 8.34 -17.88 4.25
N ASP A 4 8.14 -18.99 3.55
CA ASP A 4 6.86 -19.59 3.21
C ASP A 4 6.26 -20.20 4.48
N SER A 5 6.13 -19.38 5.53
CA SER A 5 5.18 -19.67 6.60
C SER A 5 3.81 -19.31 6.05
N SER A 6 3.33 -20.12 5.11
CA SER A 6 1.92 -20.21 4.79
C SER A 6 1.24 -20.72 6.06
N MET A 7 0.89 -19.81 6.95
CA MET A 7 0.00 -20.12 8.07
C MET A 7 -1.28 -20.66 7.44
N ASP A 8 -1.53 -21.96 7.56
CA ASP A 8 -2.76 -22.56 7.04
C ASP A 8 -3.89 -21.92 7.85
N TRP A 9 -4.85 -21.28 7.17
CA TRP A 9 -5.94 -20.55 7.84
C TRP A 9 -6.75 -21.45 8.77
N LYS A 10 -6.60 -22.77 8.63
CA LYS A 10 -7.17 -23.82 9.49
C LYS A 10 -6.53 -23.92 10.88
N ASP A 11 -5.33 -23.37 11.05
CA ASP A 11 -4.60 -23.36 12.33
C ASP A 11 -4.89 -22.09 13.16
N LEU A 12 -5.65 -21.14 12.61
CA LEU A 12 -6.04 -19.90 13.27
C LEU A 12 -7.25 -20.11 14.17
N ASP A 13 -7.26 -19.46 15.33
CA ASP A 13 -8.51 -19.33 16.09
C ASP A 13 -9.52 -18.41 15.36
N GLN A 14 -10.75 -18.36 15.86
CA GLN A 14 -11.83 -17.63 15.20
C GLN A 14 -11.55 -16.11 15.11
N ASP A 15 -10.89 -15.53 16.12
CA ASP A 15 -10.58 -14.10 16.13
C ASP A 15 -9.38 -13.80 15.21
N GLU A 16 -8.35 -14.65 15.21
CA GLU A 16 -7.21 -14.58 14.31
C GLU A 16 -7.65 -14.72 12.84
N PHE A 17 -8.54 -15.67 12.54
CA PHE A 17 -9.12 -15.81 11.20
C PHE A 17 -9.92 -14.57 10.81
N ARG A 18 -10.72 -14.01 11.73
CA ARG A 18 -11.50 -12.80 11.47
C ARG A 18 -10.59 -11.61 11.17
N ILE A 19 -9.51 -11.43 11.93
CA ILE A 19 -8.51 -10.38 11.69
C ILE A 19 -7.84 -10.58 10.32
N LEU A 20 -7.46 -11.81 9.97
CA LEU A 20 -6.86 -12.12 8.67
C LEU A 20 -7.80 -11.77 7.51
N VAL A 21 -9.08 -12.16 7.61
CA VAL A 21 -10.08 -11.86 6.59
C VAL A 21 -10.27 -10.34 6.45
N TYR A 22 -10.47 -9.61 7.55
CA TYR A 22 -10.63 -8.14 7.49
C TYR A 22 -9.41 -7.46 6.88
N LYS A 23 -8.21 -7.86 7.27
CA LYS A 23 -6.97 -7.34 6.69
C LYS A 23 -6.88 -7.61 5.19
N THR A 24 -7.24 -8.83 4.78
CA THR A 24 -7.22 -9.23 3.36
C THR A 24 -8.22 -8.42 2.54
N ILE A 25 -9.43 -8.22 3.04
CA ILE A 25 -10.45 -7.39 2.39
C ILE A 25 -9.95 -5.95 2.28
N TYR A 26 -9.48 -5.37 3.38
CA TYR A 26 -8.95 -4.01 3.39
C TYR A 26 -7.79 -3.84 2.39
N ASP A 27 -6.85 -4.80 2.32
CA ASP A 27 -5.74 -4.75 1.38
C ASP A 27 -6.23 -4.81 -0.09
N LEU A 28 -7.27 -5.59 -0.38
CA LEU A 28 -7.89 -5.66 -1.72
C LEU A 28 -8.64 -4.37 -2.07
N GLU A 29 -9.42 -3.83 -1.15
CA GLU A 29 -10.12 -2.55 -1.32
C GLU A 29 -9.13 -1.42 -1.56
N ARG A 30 -8.02 -1.41 -0.80
CA ARG A 30 -6.95 -0.42 -0.98
C ARG A 30 -6.29 -0.50 -2.35
N GLN A 31 -6.08 -1.71 -2.88
CA GLN A 31 -5.58 -1.90 -4.24
C GLN A 31 -6.58 -1.45 -5.30
N ASN A 32 -7.88 -1.60 -5.06
CA ASN A 32 -8.90 -1.07 -5.96
C ASN A 32 -8.97 0.46 -5.90
N ALA A 33 -8.90 1.04 -4.71
CA ALA A 33 -8.92 2.49 -4.50
C ALA A 33 -7.73 3.18 -5.19
N SER A 34 -6.53 2.57 -5.19
CA SER A 34 -5.38 3.16 -5.89
C SER A 34 -5.60 3.29 -7.41
N ARG A 35 -6.40 2.39 -8.01
CA ARG A 35 -6.82 2.45 -9.43
C ARG A 35 -7.84 3.55 -9.71
N LEU A 36 -8.39 4.19 -8.69
CA LEU A 36 -9.29 5.34 -8.83
C LEU A 36 -8.58 6.68 -8.58
N LEU A 37 -7.30 6.65 -8.19
CA LEU A 37 -6.50 7.86 -8.08
C LEU A 37 -6.32 8.55 -9.44
N PRO A 38 -6.24 9.90 -9.46
CA PRO A 38 -5.69 10.63 -10.60
C PRO A 38 -4.34 10.06 -11.02
N GLN A 39 -4.08 10.00 -12.33
CA GLN A 39 -2.90 9.30 -12.88
C GLN A 39 -1.59 9.72 -12.21
N PHE A 40 -1.41 11.01 -11.94
CA PHE A 40 -0.17 11.49 -11.31
C PHE A 40 0.02 10.95 -9.89
N LEU A 41 -1.04 10.95 -9.06
CA LEU A 41 -0.99 10.40 -7.69
C LEU A 41 -0.83 8.89 -7.70
N ARG A 42 -1.44 8.22 -8.68
CA ARG A 42 -1.24 6.79 -8.89
C ARG A 42 0.22 6.48 -9.17
N ASN A 43 0.86 7.20 -10.08
CA ASN A 43 2.28 6.99 -10.40
C ASN A 43 3.17 7.18 -9.15
N VAL A 44 2.90 8.21 -8.35
CA VAL A 44 3.63 8.45 -7.08
C VAL A 44 3.46 7.27 -6.13
N TYR A 45 2.22 6.84 -5.90
CA TYR A 45 1.89 5.73 -5.00
C TYR A 45 2.45 4.39 -5.49
N GLU A 46 2.33 4.09 -6.77
CA GLU A 46 2.84 2.84 -7.37
C GLU A 46 4.37 2.78 -7.31
N GLU A 47 5.07 3.89 -7.57
CA GLU A 47 6.53 3.93 -7.42
C GLU A 47 6.94 3.65 -5.96
N TYR A 48 6.26 4.26 -4.99
CA TYR A 48 6.50 3.99 -3.57
C TYR A 48 6.39 2.48 -3.28
N ARG A 49 5.30 1.85 -3.73
CA ARG A 49 5.04 0.42 -3.53
C ARG A 49 6.07 -0.46 -4.24
N MET A 50 6.46 -0.12 -5.47
CA MET A 50 7.49 -0.85 -6.20
C MET A 50 8.84 -0.79 -5.48
N VAL A 51 9.22 0.38 -4.95
CA VAL A 51 10.46 0.53 -4.17
C VAL A 51 10.40 -0.23 -2.84
N GLU A 52 9.26 -0.19 -2.13
CA GLU A 52 9.06 -1.01 -0.91
C GLU A 52 9.27 -2.50 -1.21
N MET A 53 8.65 -3.02 -2.27
CA MET A 53 8.80 -4.42 -2.67
C MET A 53 10.24 -4.74 -3.08
N ALA A 54 10.87 -3.87 -3.88
CA ALA A 54 12.27 -4.02 -4.28
C ALA A 54 13.21 -4.08 -3.06
N LYS A 55 12.95 -3.27 -2.04
CA LYS A 55 13.70 -3.27 -0.78
C LYS A 55 13.49 -4.56 0.02
N GLN A 56 12.26 -5.07 0.08
CA GLN A 56 11.95 -6.33 0.76
C GLN A 56 12.65 -7.54 0.13
N ILE A 57 12.83 -7.55 -1.19
CA ILE A 57 13.56 -8.60 -1.91
C ILE A 57 15.08 -8.36 -2.01
N GLY A 58 15.59 -7.29 -1.38
CA GLY A 58 17.02 -7.02 -1.24
C GLY A 58 17.68 -6.28 -2.42
N ILE A 59 16.91 -5.67 -3.33
CA ILE A 59 17.47 -4.82 -4.40
C ILE A 59 18.12 -3.56 -3.82
N TYR A 60 17.49 -2.97 -2.81
CA TYR A 60 18.00 -1.78 -2.11
C TYR A 60 18.44 -2.13 -0.69
N PRO A 61 19.45 -1.42 -0.13
CA PRO A 61 19.86 -1.61 1.26
C PRO A 61 18.69 -1.40 2.23
N SER A 62 18.63 -2.18 3.31
CA SER A 62 17.56 -2.05 4.32
C SER A 62 17.54 -0.67 5.00
N SER A 63 18.69 0.02 5.05
CA SER A 63 18.84 1.35 5.62
C SER A 63 18.47 2.51 4.67
N SER A 64 18.25 2.25 3.37
CA SER A 64 17.92 3.31 2.42
C SER A 64 16.50 3.83 2.62
N SER A 65 16.24 5.11 2.30
CA SER A 65 14.89 5.67 2.34
C SER A 65 14.12 5.31 1.07
N VAL A 66 12.92 4.73 1.24
CA VAL A 66 12.00 4.41 0.14
C VAL A 66 11.56 5.68 -0.60
N THR A 67 11.23 6.74 0.16
CA THR A 67 10.75 8.01 -0.42
C THR A 67 11.83 8.70 -1.24
N VAL A 68 13.09 8.64 -0.80
CA VAL A 68 14.21 9.25 -1.55
C VAL A 68 14.44 8.54 -2.87
N ILE A 69 14.45 7.20 -2.87
CA ILE A 69 14.64 6.39 -4.08
C ILE A 69 13.49 6.62 -5.08
N ALA A 70 12.25 6.57 -4.59
CA ALA A 70 11.08 6.74 -5.45
C ALA A 70 10.99 8.17 -6.03
N ALA A 71 11.34 9.18 -5.23
CA ALA A 71 11.44 10.56 -5.72
C ALA A 71 12.50 10.71 -6.82
N GLU A 72 13.66 10.06 -6.66
CA GLU A 72 14.73 10.05 -7.67
C GLU A 72 14.26 9.39 -8.98
N GLN A 73 13.58 8.24 -8.90
CA GLN A 73 13.06 7.52 -10.07
C GLN A 73 12.04 8.35 -10.86
N LEU A 74 11.16 9.08 -10.16
CA LEU A 74 10.21 9.99 -10.80
C LEU A 74 10.80 11.37 -11.14
N LYS A 75 12.10 11.59 -10.90
CA LYS A 75 12.81 12.85 -11.15
C LYS A 75 12.13 14.03 -10.47
N MET A 76 11.74 13.84 -9.21
CA MET A 76 11.00 14.80 -8.39
C MET A 76 11.80 15.18 -7.14
N PRO A 77 11.72 16.44 -6.66
CA PRO A 77 12.25 16.79 -5.35
C PRO A 77 11.59 15.96 -4.24
N VAL A 78 12.38 15.48 -3.27
CA VAL A 78 11.89 14.59 -2.20
C VAL A 78 10.69 15.18 -1.45
N GLY A 79 10.76 16.44 -1.02
CA GLY A 79 9.64 17.08 -0.31
C GLY A 79 8.36 17.22 -1.17
N THR A 80 8.50 17.39 -2.48
CA THR A 80 7.35 17.40 -3.40
C THR A 80 6.76 16.00 -3.54
N TYR A 81 7.60 14.98 -3.63
CA TYR A 81 7.18 13.58 -3.68
C TYR A 81 6.44 13.17 -2.40
N GLU A 82 6.97 13.54 -1.23
CA GLU A 82 6.33 13.26 0.07
C GLU A 82 4.95 13.92 0.17
N ALA A 83 4.80 15.17 -0.27
CA ALA A 83 3.51 15.86 -0.27
C ALA A 83 2.49 15.17 -1.19
N PHE A 84 2.90 14.71 -2.38
CA PHE A 84 2.01 13.98 -3.28
C PHE A 84 1.70 12.56 -2.79
N LEU A 85 2.65 11.90 -2.15
CA LEU A 85 2.43 10.60 -1.54
C LEU A 85 1.39 10.69 -0.40
N ASP A 86 1.50 11.72 0.45
CA ASP A 86 0.52 12.01 1.50
C ASP A 86 -0.88 12.29 0.92
N GLN A 87 -0.97 13.06 -0.16
CA GLN A 87 -2.23 13.27 -0.88
C GLN A 87 -2.79 11.98 -1.47
N ALA A 88 -1.95 11.10 -2.02
CA ALA A 88 -2.37 9.81 -2.55
C ALA A 88 -2.94 8.91 -1.43
N HIS A 89 -2.25 8.83 -0.28
CA HIS A 89 -2.75 8.11 0.89
C HIS A 89 -4.08 8.66 1.38
N THR A 90 -4.16 9.99 1.60
CA THR A 90 -5.39 10.65 2.03
C THR A 90 -6.55 10.35 1.08
N ARG A 91 -6.31 10.39 -0.23
CA ARG A 91 -7.36 10.13 -1.22
C ARG A 91 -7.79 8.66 -1.24
N ILE A 92 -6.87 7.72 -1.05
CA ILE A 92 -7.19 6.30 -0.89
C ILE A 92 -8.09 6.10 0.34
N GLU A 93 -7.72 6.64 1.50
CA GLU A 93 -8.53 6.46 2.72
C GLU A 93 -9.93 7.07 2.56
N LEU A 94 -10.06 8.22 1.90
CA LEU A 94 -11.38 8.80 1.58
C LEU A 94 -12.23 7.92 0.66
N LEU A 95 -11.61 7.19 -0.27
CA LEU A 95 -12.32 6.25 -1.15
C LEU A 95 -12.80 5.04 -0.34
N LEU A 96 -11.96 4.51 0.55
CA LEU A 96 -12.31 3.38 1.43
C LEU A 96 -13.43 3.72 2.42
N GLN A 97 -13.47 4.96 2.94
CA GLN A 97 -14.56 5.43 3.79
C GLN A 97 -15.88 5.54 3.03
N LYS A 98 -15.85 6.06 1.80
CA LYS A 98 -17.05 6.24 0.97
C LYS A 98 -17.71 4.90 0.62
N ASP A 99 -16.93 3.85 0.38
CA ASP A 99 -17.47 2.52 0.12
C ASP A 99 -18.17 1.94 1.37
N ASN A 100 -17.66 2.20 2.58
CA ASN A 100 -18.33 1.79 3.82
C ASN A 100 -19.67 2.52 4.04
N ASP A 101 -19.72 3.83 3.77
CA ASP A 101 -20.95 4.63 3.92
C ASP A 101 -22.06 4.24 2.91
N GLU A 102 -21.69 3.68 1.75
CA GLU A 102 -22.62 3.16 0.73
C GLU A 102 -23.16 1.76 1.06
N HIS A 103 -22.44 0.98 1.89
CA HIS A 103 -22.86 -0.37 2.31
C HIS A 103 -23.72 -0.38 3.59
N GLU A 104 -23.80 0.73 4.33
CA GLU A 104 -24.66 0.90 5.51
C GLU A 104 -26.05 1.52 5.19
N GLN A 105 -26.36 1.80 3.91
CA GLN A 105 -27.66 2.32 3.43
C GLN A 105 -28.46 1.27 2.67
#